data_AF-A0A383CXR8-F1
#
_entry.id   AF-A0A383CXR8-F1
#
_cell.length_a   1.000
_cell.length_b   1.000
_cell.length_c   1.000
_cell.angle_alpha   90.00
_cell.angle_beta   90.00
_cell.angle_gamma   90.00
#
_symmetry.space_group_name_H-M   'P 1'
#
loop_
_entity.id
_entity.type
_entity.pdbx_description
1 polymer ?
#
loop_
_entity_poly.entity_id
_entity_poly.type
_entity_poly.pdbx_seq_one_letter_code
_entity_poly.pdbx_strand_id
1 'polypeptide(L)' 'MLLKVIPVIDSPLSVTVATPTCSEAGKWATLAKLQGKYAEYFLENESDRKHWMQR' A
#
# COMPACT_ATOMS: atom_id res chain seq x y z
N MET A 1 -15.70 -6.17 -24.52
CA MET A 1 -15.42 -6.59 -23.13
C MET A 1 -15.23 -5.33 -22.30
N LEU A 2 -16.24 -4.90 -21.55
CA LEU A 2 -16.11 -3.74 -20.66
C LEU A 2 -15.29 -4.16 -19.43
N LEU A 3 -14.04 -3.70 -19.35
CA LEU A 3 -13.22 -3.83 -18.15
C LEU A 3 -13.82 -2.93 -17.06
N LYS A 4 -14.58 -3.53 -16.15
CA LYS A 4 -15.07 -2.86 -14.93
C LYS A 4 -13.91 -2.81 -13.95
N VAL A 5 -13.26 -1.65 -13.82
CA VAL A 5 -12.28 -1.39 -12.77
C VAL A 5 -13.05 -1.14 -11.48
N ILE A 6 -12.83 -1.98 -10.48
CA ILE A 6 -13.43 -1.86 -9.15
C ILE A 6 -12.35 -1.31 -8.21
N PRO A 7 -12.63 -0.23 -7.46
CA PRO A 7 -11.68 0.28 -6.47
C PRO A 7 -11.45 -0.76 -5.37
N VAL A 8 -10.26 -0.74 -4.78
CA VAL A 8 -9.96 -1.58 -3.62
C VAL A 8 -10.75 -1.07 -2.43
N ILE A 9 -11.57 -1.95 -1.85
CA ILE A 9 -12.42 -1.64 -0.69
C ILE A 9 -11.55 -1.55 0.56
N ASP A 10 -11.89 -0.61 1.45
CA ASP A 10 -11.20 -0.35 2.72
C ASP A 10 -9.68 -0.10 2.56
N SER A 11 -9.26 0.43 1.42
CA SER A 11 -7.88 0.87 1.20
C SER A 11 -7.60 2.12 2.04
N PRO A 12 -6.41 2.25 2.66
CA PRO A 12 -6.05 3.47 3.38
C PRO A 12 -6.13 4.71 2.47
N LEU A 13 -6.55 5.85 3.01
CA LEU A 13 -6.56 7.12 2.28
C LEU A 13 -5.15 7.46 1.77
N SER A 14 -4.16 7.31 2.65
CA SER A 14 -2.75 7.55 2.33
C SER A 14 -1.83 6.54 3.01
N VAL A 15 -0.74 6.21 2.34
CA VAL A 15 0.34 5.39 2.89
C VAL A 15 1.67 6.01 2.47
N THR A 16 2.58 6.14 3.42
CA THR A 16 3.96 6.57 3.18
C THR A 16 4.89 5.45 3.61
N VAL A 17 5.81 5.05 2.74
CA VAL A 17 6.80 4.00 3.04
C VAL A 17 8.19 4.58 2.81
N ALA A 18 9.05 4.48 3.82
CA ALA A 18 10.42 4.96 3.76
C ALA A 18 11.35 3.86 3.21
N THR A 19 11.99 4.14 2.09
CA THR A 19 12.96 3.22 1.44
C THR A 19 14.15 4.00 0.86
N PRO A 20 15.29 3.35 0.58
CA PRO A 20 16.48 4.00 0.02
C PRO A 20 16.26 4.68 -1.33
N THR A 21 15.24 4.27 -2.10
CA THR A 21 14.92 4.86 -3.40
C THR A 21 13.43 5.17 -3.54
N CYS A 22 13.08 6.19 -4.32
CA CYS A 22 11.68 6.57 -4.56
C CYS A 22 10.89 5.52 -5.34
N SER A 23 11.53 4.81 -6.28
CA SER A 23 10.90 3.73 -7.03
C SER A 23 10.50 2.57 -6.13
N GLU A 24 11.35 2.24 -5.15
CA GLU A 24 11.03 1.21 -4.17
C GLU A 24 9.88 1.68 -3.24
N ALA A 25 9.87 2.95 -2.82
CA ALA A 25 8.81 3.51 -2.00
C ALA A 25 7.46 3.44 -2.74
N GLY A 26 7.44 3.84 -4.01
CA GLY A 26 6.26 3.78 -4.86
C GLY A 26 5.74 2.36 -5.05
N LYS A 27 6.65 1.38 -5.24
CA LYS A 27 6.30 -0.04 -5.33
C LYS A 27 5.59 -0.51 -4.06
N TRP A 28 6.18 -0.29 -2.89
CA TRP A 28 5.60 -0.76 -1.62
C TRP A 28 4.31 -0.03 -1.25
N ALA A 29 4.24 1.29 -1.47
CA ALA A 29 3.02 2.05 -1.26
C ALA A 29 1.87 1.51 -2.11
N THR A 30 2.12 1.22 -3.39
CA THR A 30 1.11 0.66 -4.30
C THR A 30 0.68 -0.74 -3.85
N LEU A 31 1.62 -1.64 -3.57
CA LEU A 31 1.33 -3.00 -3.12
C LEU A 31 0.52 -3.00 -1.82
N ALA A 32 0.83 -2.11 -0.87
CA ALA A 32 0.09 -1.96 0.37
C ALA A 32 -1.35 -1.49 0.12
N LYS A 33 -1.57 -0.44 -0.70
CA LYS A 33 -2.94 0.03 -1.02
C LYS A 33 -3.81 -1.06 -1.64
N LEU A 34 -3.20 -1.96 -2.43
CA LEU A 34 -3.89 -3.08 -3.06
C LEU A 34 -4.39 -4.13 -2.06
N GLN A 35 -3.84 -4.18 -0.84
CA GLN A 35 -4.31 -5.11 0.20
C GLN A 35 -5.56 -4.62 0.95
N GLY A 36 -6.06 -3.41 0.66
CA GLY A 36 -7.25 -2.87 1.31
C GLY A 36 -7.06 -2.76 2.82
N LYS A 37 -8.03 -3.29 3.58
CA LYS A 37 -8.00 -3.30 5.06
C LYS A 37 -6.72 -3.91 5.65
N TYR A 38 -6.05 -4.80 4.93
CA TYR A 38 -4.83 -5.51 5.37
C TYR A 38 -3.53 -4.77 5.03
N ALA A 39 -3.58 -3.55 4.52
CA ALA A 39 -2.40 -2.79 4.09
C ALA A 39 -1.32 -2.64 5.17
N GLU A 40 -1.74 -2.36 6.41
CA GLU A 40 -0.83 -2.19 7.56
C GLU A 40 -0.16 -3.51 7.94
N TYR A 41 -0.96 -4.57 8.13
CA TYR A 41 -0.47 -5.92 8.39
C TYR A 41 0.50 -6.39 7.29
N PHE A 42 0.20 -6.14 6.02
CA PHE A 42 1.09 -6.46 4.91
C PHE A 42 2.44 -5.75 5.05
N LEU A 43 2.45 -4.45 5.35
CA LEU A 43 3.70 -3.69 5.51
C LEU A 43 4.50 -4.09 6.75
N GLU A 44 3.84 -4.55 7.82
CA GLU A 44 4.50 -5.03 9.04
C GLU A 44 5.14 -6.41 8.87
N ASN A 45 4.55 -7.30 8.05
CA ASN A 45 5.01 -8.68 7.91
C ASN A 45 5.89 -8.92 6.67
N GLU A 46 5.62 -8.23 5.57
CA GLU A 46 6.35 -8.41 4.31
C GLU A 46 7.51 -7.40 4.18
N SER A 47 7.66 -6.49 5.16
CA SER A 47 8.60 -5.38 5.07
C SER A 47 9.10 -4.93 6.45
N ASP A 48 10.42 -4.83 6.63
CA ASP A 48 11.01 -4.19 7.82
C ASP A 48 11.04 -2.65 7.70
N ARG A 49 10.27 -2.09 6.76
CA ARG A 49 10.36 -0.68 6.36
C ARG A 49 9.52 0.18 7.28
N LYS A 50 10.08 1.31 7.70
CA LYS A 50 9.32 2.35 8.39
C LYS A 50 8.22 2.86 7.48
N HIS A 51 7.02 2.94 8.00
CA HIS A 51 5.86 3.38 7.26
C HIS A 51 4.93 4.19 8.16
N TRP A 52 4.04 4.94 7.52
CA TRP A 52 2.94 5.65 8.15
C TRP A 52 1.67 5.44 7.34
N MET A 53 0.54 5.33 8.02
CA MET A 53 -0.75 5.06 7.40
C MET A 53 -1.83 6.02 7.92
N GLN A 54 -2.63 6.54 6.97
CA GLN A 54 -3.86 7.26 7.23
C GLN A 54 -5.03 6.43 6.73
N ARG A 55 -5.93 6.06 7.64
CA ARG A 55 -7.17 5.34 7.33
C ARG A 55 -8.25 6.26 6.82
#